data_AF-A0A7W4YKD2-F1
#
_entry.id   AF-A0A7W4YKD2-F1
#
_cell.length_a   1.000
_cell.length_b   1.000
_cell.length_c   1.000
_cell.angle_alpha   90.00
_cell.angle_beta   90.00
_cell.angle_gamma   90.00
#
_symmetry.space_group_name_H-M   'P 1'
#
loop_
_entity.id
_entity.type
_entity.pdbx_description
1 polymer ?
#
loop_
_entity_poly.entity_id
_entity_poly.type
_entity_poly.pdbx_seq_one_letter_code
_entity_poly.pdbx_strand_id
1 'polypeptide(L)'
;MNELGHVHGLDATHGRIFAATHQGVWAIDAAKLGDGFATETTARVGVSSQDTMGFTIARSGVMFASGHPDPGNNPQQLPANLGLVQSLDAAQTWKTVSLSGHTDFHDLVTATTSDARVRIYGYDAGQQRVRISDDGGHTWHDGATLSLRKLAVNPNAPDTLLATTQAGVQISRDAGMTFSALPGGPLLYLVAPVDAAAGAFIGVDVNKKIWATTDDGSTWAQKGTFDSLPESLTTVQGTSKLWILGADARGIVATADHGATWVTLIEGAP
;
A
#
# COMPACT_ATOMS: atom_id res chain seq x y z
N MET A 1 -2.76 -25.43 0.77
CA MET A 1 -3.87 -24.47 0.51
C MET A 1 -3.27 -23.09 0.65
N ASN A 2 -3.58 -22.13 -0.23
CA ASN A 2 -3.02 -20.78 -0.09
C ASN A 2 -3.66 -20.10 1.13
N GLU A 3 -2.88 -20.01 2.22
CA GLU A 3 -3.23 -19.39 3.50
C GLU A 3 -3.08 -17.86 3.49
N LEU A 4 -3.05 -17.23 2.31
CA LEU A 4 -2.71 -15.81 2.14
C LEU A 4 -3.61 -14.92 3.02
N GLY A 5 -4.90 -15.23 3.10
CA GLY A 5 -5.88 -14.45 3.86
C GLY A 5 -6.15 -13.07 3.25
N HIS A 6 -6.76 -12.19 4.05
CA HIS A 6 -7.04 -10.80 3.65
C HIS A 6 -5.73 -10.02 3.47
N VAL A 7 -5.61 -9.31 2.35
CA VAL A 7 -4.40 -8.54 1.99
C VAL A 7 -4.60 -7.07 2.32
N HIS A 8 -3.75 -6.53 3.20
CA HIS A 8 -3.81 -5.11 3.61
C HIS A 8 -2.95 -4.20 2.74
N GLY A 9 -1.81 -4.73 2.26
CA GLY A 9 -0.84 -3.99 1.46
C GLY A 9 -0.24 -4.85 0.36
N LEU A 10 -0.13 -4.28 -0.84
CA LEU A 10 0.65 -4.83 -1.94
C LEU A 10 1.69 -3.77 -2.32
N ASP A 11 2.94 -4.17 -2.43
CA ASP A 11 4.00 -3.27 -2.83
C ASP A 11 5.15 -4.04 -3.49
N ALA A 12 6.01 -3.35 -4.22
CA ALA A 12 7.06 -3.97 -5.00
C ALA A 12 8.37 -3.20 -4.92
N THR A 13 9.47 -3.93 -5.05
CA THR A 13 10.80 -3.33 -5.15
C THR A 13 11.71 -4.24 -5.96
N HIS A 14 12.50 -3.66 -6.86
CA HIS A 14 13.48 -4.38 -7.68
C HIS A 14 12.89 -5.61 -8.41
N GLY A 15 11.68 -5.47 -8.97
CA GLY A 15 11.00 -6.56 -9.70
C GLY A 15 10.42 -7.67 -8.82
N ARG A 16 10.48 -7.53 -7.49
CA ARG A 16 9.86 -8.44 -6.51
C ARG A 16 8.58 -7.85 -5.98
N ILE A 17 7.57 -8.69 -5.72
CA ILE A 17 6.25 -8.27 -5.26
C ILE A 17 5.99 -8.90 -3.89
N PHE A 18 5.47 -8.09 -2.98
CA PHE A 18 5.15 -8.50 -1.62
C PHE A 18 3.70 -8.23 -1.27
N ALA A 19 3.12 -9.11 -0.46
CA ALA A 19 1.77 -8.96 0.07
C ALA A 19 1.80 -9.02 1.60
N ALA A 20 1.30 -7.98 2.27
CA ALA A 20 1.12 -7.92 3.70
C ALA A 20 -0.28 -8.40 4.09
N THR A 21 -0.36 -9.32 5.04
CA THR A 21 -1.60 -9.98 5.45
C THR A 21 -1.67 -10.13 6.97
N HIS A 22 -2.78 -10.68 7.48
CA HIS A 22 -2.90 -11.06 8.89
C HIS A 22 -1.91 -12.14 9.36
N GLN A 23 -1.17 -12.73 8.43
CA GLN A 23 -0.25 -13.84 8.68
C GLN A 23 1.15 -13.52 8.20
N GLY A 24 1.58 -12.26 8.31
CA GLY A 24 2.89 -11.78 7.92
C GLY A 24 2.95 -11.27 6.47
N VAL A 25 4.18 -11.16 5.96
CA VAL A 25 4.45 -10.69 4.59
C VAL A 25 4.83 -11.87 3.71
N TRP A 26 4.25 -11.93 2.52
CA TRP A 26 4.48 -12.97 1.53
C TRP A 26 5.26 -12.40 0.34
N ALA A 27 6.27 -13.14 -0.11
CA ALA A 27 6.87 -12.94 -1.42
C ALA A 27 5.99 -13.64 -2.47
N ILE A 28 5.82 -13.01 -3.63
CA ILE A 28 4.92 -13.47 -4.69
C ILE A 28 5.73 -13.77 -5.94
N ASP A 29 5.59 -14.99 -6.48
CA ASP A 29 6.16 -15.33 -7.79
C ASP A 29 5.46 -14.52 -8.89
N ALA A 30 6.13 -13.46 -9.34
CA ALA A 30 5.64 -12.56 -10.37
C ALA A 30 6.15 -12.94 -11.77
N ALA A 31 6.85 -14.07 -11.94
CA ALA A 31 7.41 -14.49 -13.23
C ALA A 31 6.33 -14.61 -14.32
N LYS A 32 5.09 -14.94 -13.95
CA LYS A 32 3.94 -15.01 -14.87
C LYS A 32 3.61 -13.67 -15.55
N LEU A 33 3.99 -12.54 -14.98
CA LEU A 33 3.86 -11.23 -15.63
C LEU A 33 4.84 -11.06 -16.79
N GLY A 34 5.96 -11.79 -16.77
CA GLY A 34 7.10 -11.53 -17.65
C GLY A 34 7.75 -10.18 -17.31
N ASP A 35 8.19 -9.44 -18.33
CA ASP A 35 8.45 -7.99 -18.20
C ASP A 35 9.49 -7.57 -17.13
N GLY A 36 10.46 -8.44 -16.84
CA GLY A 36 11.55 -8.16 -15.90
C GLY A 36 11.22 -8.37 -14.42
N PHE A 37 10.04 -8.94 -14.09
CA PHE A 37 9.74 -9.38 -12.74
C PHE A 37 10.57 -10.61 -12.35
N ALA A 38 10.94 -10.68 -11.07
CA ALA A 38 11.76 -11.75 -10.53
C ALA A 38 10.97 -13.07 -10.48
N THR A 39 11.68 -14.18 -10.72
CA THR A 39 11.20 -15.50 -10.35
C THR A 39 11.59 -15.79 -8.90
N GLU A 40 10.60 -16.00 -8.05
CA GLU A 40 10.82 -16.41 -6.66
C GLU A 40 9.74 -17.39 -6.21
N THR A 41 9.92 -18.04 -5.06
CA THR A 41 8.88 -18.94 -4.53
C THR A 41 7.83 -18.13 -3.80
N THR A 42 6.56 -18.28 -4.18
CA THR A 42 5.44 -17.75 -3.41
C THR A 42 5.40 -18.39 -2.02
N ALA A 43 5.73 -17.62 -0.99
CA ALA A 43 5.78 -18.09 0.39
C ALA A 43 5.77 -16.91 1.38
N ARG A 44 5.36 -17.17 2.63
CA ARG A 44 5.57 -16.23 3.73
C ARG A 44 7.07 -16.01 3.92
N VAL A 45 7.49 -14.77 4.04
CA VAL A 45 8.88 -14.38 4.26
C VAL A 45 9.18 -14.31 5.75
N GLY A 46 10.33 -14.84 6.14
CA GLY A 46 10.72 -14.93 7.53
C GLY A 46 9.87 -15.92 8.33
N VAL A 47 10.12 -15.98 9.63
CA VAL A 47 9.42 -16.91 10.54
C VAL A 47 8.19 -16.31 11.21
N SER A 48 8.06 -14.98 11.21
CA SER A 48 6.96 -14.28 11.87
C SER A 48 5.69 -14.31 11.02
N SER A 49 4.55 -14.61 11.65
CA SER A 49 3.21 -14.39 11.13
C SER A 49 2.53 -13.21 11.83
N GLN A 50 3.26 -12.10 12.01
CA GLN A 50 2.69 -10.87 12.57
C GLN A 50 1.49 -10.38 11.74
N ASP A 51 0.48 -9.86 12.42
CA ASP A 51 -0.65 -9.23 11.75
C ASP A 51 -0.19 -7.91 11.12
N THR A 52 -0.05 -7.88 9.80
CA THR A 52 0.52 -6.75 9.07
C THR A 52 -0.59 -5.90 8.47
N MET A 53 -1.04 -4.91 9.25
CA MET A 53 -2.19 -4.04 8.94
C MET A 53 -1.82 -2.85 8.07
N GLY A 54 -0.63 -2.28 8.25
CA GLY A 54 -0.06 -1.22 7.42
C GLY A 54 1.25 -1.71 6.83
N PHE A 55 1.49 -1.45 5.54
CA PHE A 55 2.71 -1.90 4.85
C PHE A 55 3.04 -1.02 3.66
N THR A 56 4.33 -0.72 3.49
CA THR A 56 4.87 0.00 2.32
C THR A 56 6.37 -0.26 2.20
N ILE A 57 6.88 -0.14 0.98
CA ILE A 57 8.30 -0.27 0.66
C ILE A 57 8.78 1.09 0.14
N ALA A 58 9.78 1.66 0.82
CA ALA A 58 10.44 2.86 0.33
C ALA A 58 11.23 2.56 -0.95
N ARG A 59 11.50 3.61 -1.76
CA ARG A 59 12.29 3.50 -2.99
C ARG A 59 13.66 2.82 -2.81
N SER A 60 14.24 2.91 -1.61
CA SER A 60 15.49 2.24 -1.25
C SER A 60 15.37 0.72 -1.06
N GLY A 61 14.16 0.16 -1.04
CA GLY A 61 13.84 -1.23 -0.70
C GLY A 61 13.63 -1.47 0.79
N VAL A 62 13.79 -0.45 1.64
CA VAL A 62 13.46 -0.52 3.07
C VAL A 62 11.95 -0.69 3.23
N MET A 63 11.55 -1.70 4.00
CA MET A 63 10.13 -1.97 4.23
C MET A 63 9.71 -1.44 5.59
N PHE A 64 8.53 -0.85 5.63
CA PHE A 64 7.88 -0.38 6.85
C PHE A 64 6.55 -1.08 7.03
N ALA A 65 6.25 -1.45 8.27
CA ALA A 65 5.00 -2.08 8.61
C ALA A 65 4.46 -1.61 9.96
N SER A 66 3.18 -1.90 10.19
CA SER A 66 2.49 -1.75 11.47
C SER A 66 1.43 -2.85 11.62
N GLY A 67 0.81 -2.93 12.80
CA GLY A 67 -0.17 -3.95 13.16
C GLY A 67 0.15 -4.61 14.50
N HIS A 68 0.00 -5.93 14.57
CA HIS A 68 0.07 -6.68 15.84
C HIS A 68 1.15 -7.77 15.81
N PRO A 69 1.74 -8.12 16.97
CA PRO A 69 2.73 -9.18 17.06
C PRO A 69 2.20 -10.53 16.55
N ASP A 70 3.13 -11.42 16.21
CA ASP A 70 2.81 -12.81 15.91
C ASP A 70 2.03 -13.47 17.07
N PRO A 71 0.79 -13.92 16.85
CA PRO A 71 -0.04 -14.47 17.93
C PRO A 71 0.46 -15.83 18.43
N GLY A 72 1.22 -16.57 17.62
CA GLY A 72 1.73 -17.90 17.93
C GLY A 72 3.20 -17.93 18.36
N ASN A 73 3.96 -16.87 18.05
CA ASN A 73 5.41 -16.82 18.28
C ASN A 73 5.90 -15.41 18.65
N ASN A 74 5.53 -14.94 19.85
CA ASN A 74 5.97 -13.64 20.41
C ASN A 74 6.82 -13.81 21.69
N PRO A 75 8.04 -14.36 21.60
CA PRO A 75 8.88 -14.62 22.78
C PRO A 75 9.33 -13.33 23.48
N GLN A 76 9.35 -12.20 22.77
CA GLN A 76 9.71 -10.89 23.32
C GLN A 76 8.53 -10.19 24.02
N GLN A 77 7.33 -10.79 24.00
CA GLN A 77 6.11 -10.23 24.59
C GLN A 77 5.86 -8.78 24.14
N LEU A 78 6.02 -8.55 22.83
CA LEU A 78 5.77 -7.25 22.23
C LEU A 78 4.33 -6.79 22.56
N PRO A 79 4.11 -5.47 22.80
CA PRO A 79 2.79 -4.92 23.03
C PRO A 79 1.82 -5.21 21.89
N ALA A 80 0.51 -5.14 22.17
CA ALA A 80 -0.55 -5.43 21.19
C ALA A 80 -0.39 -4.62 19.90
N ASN A 81 0.00 -3.36 19.98
CA ASN A 81 0.31 -2.53 18.82
C ASN A 81 1.83 -2.51 18.62
N LEU A 82 2.31 -2.89 17.43
CA LEU A 82 3.73 -2.87 17.11
C LEU A 82 4.29 -1.45 16.97
N GLY A 83 3.44 -0.45 16.69
CA GLY A 83 3.91 0.87 16.26
C GLY A 83 4.42 0.79 14.83
N LEU A 84 5.47 1.56 14.52
CA LEU A 84 6.21 1.41 13.27
C LEU A 84 7.34 0.40 13.46
N VAL A 85 7.36 -0.64 12.63
CA VAL A 85 8.49 -1.58 12.49
C VAL A 85 9.12 -1.44 11.11
N GLN A 86 10.40 -1.80 11.00
CA GLN A 86 11.17 -1.74 9.76
C GLN A 86 11.87 -3.06 9.47
N SER A 87 11.96 -3.40 8.20
CA SER A 87 12.82 -4.46 7.69
C SER A 87 13.82 -3.92 6.66
N LEU A 88 15.07 -4.38 6.77
CA LEU A 88 16.17 -4.07 5.85
C LEU A 88 16.60 -5.29 5.02
N ASP A 89 15.94 -6.43 5.21
CA ASP A 89 16.30 -7.74 4.65
C ASP A 89 15.12 -8.40 3.93
N ALA A 90 14.27 -7.56 3.33
CA ALA A 90 13.08 -7.92 2.57
C ALA A 90 12.06 -8.73 3.38
N ALA A 91 11.64 -8.18 4.53
CA ALA A 91 10.66 -8.75 5.47
C ALA A 91 11.10 -10.03 6.20
N GLN A 92 12.37 -10.44 6.10
CA GLN A 92 12.85 -11.61 6.85
C GLN A 92 12.89 -11.36 8.36
N THR A 93 13.34 -10.17 8.76
CA THR A 93 13.33 -9.72 10.16
C THR A 93 12.79 -8.30 10.28
N TRP A 94 12.18 -8.02 11.44
CA TRP A 94 11.57 -6.74 11.75
C TRP A 94 12.18 -6.16 13.02
N LYS A 95 12.38 -4.84 13.03
CA LYS A 95 12.83 -4.07 14.20
C LYS A 95 11.86 -2.94 14.47
N THR A 96 11.50 -2.76 15.74
CA THR A 96 10.74 -1.59 16.20
C THR A 96 11.52 -0.31 15.93
N VAL A 97 10.85 0.67 15.32
CA VAL A 97 11.38 2.02 15.08
C VAL A 97 10.82 2.99 16.12
N SER A 98 9.50 3.04 16.28
CA SER A 98 8.80 3.98 17.16
C SER A 98 7.38 3.54 17.48
N LEU A 99 6.72 4.24 18.42
CA LEU A 99 5.28 4.12 18.74
C LEU A 99 4.81 2.71 19.18
N SER A 100 5.72 1.84 19.60
CA SER A 100 5.38 0.51 20.13
C SER A 100 4.46 0.62 21.33
N GLY A 101 3.37 -0.14 21.31
CA GLY A 101 2.31 -0.10 22.31
C GLY A 101 1.34 1.07 22.19
N HIS A 102 1.55 1.99 21.24
CA HIS A 102 0.76 3.22 21.14
C HIS A 102 -0.09 3.28 19.87
N THR A 103 0.51 3.05 18.70
CA THR A 103 -0.17 3.28 17.41
C THR A 103 -0.28 2.00 16.59
N ASP A 104 -1.44 1.82 15.98
CA ASP A 104 -1.74 0.81 14.99
C ASP A 104 -2.04 1.52 13.66
N PHE A 105 -1.05 1.55 12.76
CA PHE A 105 -1.23 2.17 11.45
C PHE A 105 -1.91 1.20 10.50
N HIS A 106 -3.12 1.53 10.04
CA HIS A 106 -3.88 0.72 9.07
C HIS A 106 -3.60 1.10 7.61
N ASP A 107 -2.77 2.12 7.41
CA ASP A 107 -2.23 2.45 6.11
C ASP A 107 -0.89 3.14 6.29
N LEU A 108 0.06 2.82 5.40
CA LEU A 108 1.38 3.43 5.36
C LEU A 108 1.70 3.71 3.90
N VAL A 109 2.25 4.89 3.62
CA VAL A 109 2.84 5.22 2.32
C VAL A 109 4.13 5.99 2.52
N THR A 110 5.09 5.81 1.61
CA THR A 110 6.37 6.53 1.66
C THR A 110 6.61 7.35 0.41
N ALA A 111 7.36 8.43 0.57
CA ALA A 111 7.89 9.21 -0.53
C ALA A 111 9.34 9.61 -0.26
N THR A 112 10.08 9.88 -1.32
CA THR A 112 11.42 10.48 -1.22
C THR A 112 11.28 11.99 -1.37
N THR A 113 11.71 12.72 -0.36
CA THR A 113 11.71 14.19 -0.36
C THR A 113 12.84 14.75 -1.24
N SER A 114 12.78 16.05 -1.57
CA SER A 114 13.76 16.69 -2.45
C SER A 114 15.20 16.66 -1.91
N ASP A 115 15.38 16.50 -0.60
CA ASP A 115 16.68 16.34 0.06
C ASP A 115 17.03 14.87 0.35
N ALA A 116 16.38 13.95 -0.37
CA ALA A 116 16.59 12.51 -0.35
C ALA A 116 16.28 11.81 0.99
N ARG A 117 15.53 12.45 1.90
CA ARG A 117 14.98 11.74 3.06
C ARG A 117 13.74 10.92 2.69
N VAL A 118 13.56 9.80 3.39
CA VAL A 118 12.31 9.03 3.36
C VAL A 118 11.31 9.72 4.27
N ARG A 119 10.23 10.22 3.67
CA ARG A 119 9.03 10.64 4.41
C ARG A 119 8.06 9.47 4.49
N ILE A 120 7.48 9.28 5.67
CA ILE A 120 6.46 8.27 5.94
C ILE A 120 5.17 8.97 6.35
N TYR A 121 4.07 8.61 5.69
CA TYR A 121 2.73 8.96 6.12
C TYR A 121 2.07 7.70 6.67
N GLY A 122 1.48 7.80 7.86
CA GLY A 122 0.75 6.70 8.48
C GLY A 122 -0.64 7.12 8.92
N TYR A 123 -1.65 6.28 8.69
CA TYR A 123 -3.00 6.50 9.19
C TYR A 123 -3.22 5.79 10.52
N ASP A 124 -3.24 6.57 11.60
CA ASP A 124 -3.57 6.12 12.96
C ASP A 124 -5.10 5.93 13.03
N ALA A 125 -5.55 4.68 12.85
CA ALA A 125 -6.97 4.35 12.78
C ALA A 125 -7.70 4.61 14.10
N GLY A 126 -7.01 4.43 15.23
CA GLY A 126 -7.57 4.67 16.57
C GLY A 126 -7.86 6.15 16.84
N GLN A 127 -7.14 7.06 16.17
CA GLN A 127 -7.33 8.51 16.29
C GLN A 127 -7.93 9.16 15.04
N GLN A 128 -8.19 8.38 13.98
CA GLN A 128 -8.60 8.86 12.66
C GLN A 128 -7.71 9.98 12.14
N ARG A 129 -6.39 9.79 12.25
CA ARG A 129 -5.41 10.85 12.04
C ARG A 129 -4.29 10.42 11.10
N VAL A 130 -3.94 11.30 10.18
CA VAL A 130 -2.69 11.19 9.41
C VAL A 130 -1.54 11.64 10.31
N ARG A 131 -0.54 10.79 10.49
CA ARG A 131 0.74 11.14 11.10
C ARG A 131 1.82 11.18 10.04
N ILE A 132 2.76 12.09 10.22
CA ILE A 132 3.80 12.39 9.24
C ILE A 132 5.16 12.29 9.94
N SER A 133 6.11 11.61 9.30
CA SER A 133 7.48 11.50 9.75
C SER A 133 8.44 11.84 8.62
N ASP A 134 9.39 12.73 8.90
CA ASP A 134 10.40 13.21 7.96
C ASP A 134 11.80 12.63 8.18
N ASP A 135 11.93 11.71 9.13
CA ASP A 135 13.20 11.12 9.59
C ASP A 135 13.18 9.59 9.56
N GLY A 136 12.43 8.99 8.63
CA GLY A 136 12.34 7.53 8.50
C GLY A 136 11.55 6.85 9.62
N GLY A 137 10.65 7.58 10.28
CA GLY A 137 9.73 7.05 11.27
C GLY A 137 10.20 7.17 12.72
N HIS A 138 11.28 7.90 13.00
CA HIS A 138 11.81 8.05 14.36
C HIS A 138 10.99 9.06 15.16
N THR A 139 10.62 10.18 14.55
CA THR A 139 9.74 11.20 15.13
C THR A 139 8.54 11.45 14.24
N TRP A 140 7.44 11.86 14.86
CA TRP A 140 6.15 12.04 14.19
C TRP A 140 5.52 13.35 14.62
N HIS A 141 4.80 13.97 13.69
CA HIS A 141 3.85 15.02 14.00
C HIS A 141 2.47 14.68 13.44
N ASP A 142 1.47 15.29 14.06
CA ASP A 142 0.07 15.12 13.70
C ASP A 142 -0.28 16.00 12.50
N GLY A 143 -0.89 15.40 11.48
CA GLY A 143 -1.52 16.08 10.35
C GLY A 143 -3.04 16.13 10.50
N ALA A 144 -3.75 16.01 9.38
CA ALA A 144 -5.20 16.08 9.37
C ALA A 144 -5.87 14.94 10.15
N THR A 145 -6.94 15.28 10.87
CA THR A 145 -7.93 14.28 11.33
C THR A 145 -8.95 14.08 10.22
N LEU A 146 -8.97 12.88 9.64
CA LEU A 146 -9.77 12.53 8.48
C LEU A 146 -10.13 11.04 8.51
N SER A 147 -11.42 10.71 8.40
CA SER A 147 -11.85 9.32 8.23
C SER A 147 -11.59 8.87 6.79
N LEU A 148 -10.43 8.26 6.56
CA LEU A 148 -10.00 7.76 5.27
C LEU A 148 -9.98 6.23 5.22
N ARG A 149 -9.98 5.69 4.00
CA ARG A 149 -9.83 4.26 3.72
C ARG A 149 -8.43 3.92 3.19
N LYS A 150 -7.88 4.74 2.30
CA LYS A 150 -6.52 4.63 1.77
C LYS A 150 -5.90 6.00 1.51
N LEU A 151 -4.58 6.07 1.65
CA LEU A 151 -3.69 7.13 1.24
C LEU A 151 -2.89 6.69 0.01
N ALA A 152 -2.59 7.63 -0.88
CA ALA A 152 -1.57 7.49 -1.91
C ALA A 152 -0.81 8.80 -2.03
N VAL A 153 0.51 8.75 -1.98
CA VAL A 153 1.38 9.92 -2.15
C VAL A 153 1.84 10.02 -3.61
N ASN A 154 1.90 11.23 -4.16
CA ASN A 154 2.51 11.46 -5.45
C ASN A 154 4.04 11.30 -5.32
N PRO A 155 4.66 10.27 -5.94
CA PRO A 155 6.08 9.99 -5.74
C PRO A 155 7.00 11.06 -6.33
N ASN A 156 6.47 11.91 -7.21
CA ASN A 156 7.19 13.02 -7.85
C ASN A 156 6.90 14.38 -7.18
N ALA A 157 5.94 14.43 -6.26
CA ALA A 157 5.57 15.62 -5.48
C ALA A 157 5.20 15.17 -4.05
N PRO A 158 6.19 14.95 -3.17
CA PRO A 158 6.01 14.25 -1.89
C PRO A 158 5.06 14.96 -0.90
N ASP A 159 4.72 16.22 -1.13
CA ASP A 159 3.73 16.99 -0.34
C ASP A 159 2.28 16.80 -0.84
N THR A 160 2.09 16.12 -1.98
CA THR A 160 0.79 15.87 -2.59
C THR A 160 0.30 14.46 -2.27
N LEU A 161 -0.87 14.35 -1.65
CA LEU A 161 -1.50 13.07 -1.32
C LEU A 161 -2.95 13.03 -1.78
N LEU A 162 -3.40 11.86 -2.20
CA LEU A 162 -4.80 11.52 -2.30
C LEU A 162 -5.23 10.68 -1.09
N ALA A 163 -6.43 10.94 -0.60
CA ALA A 163 -7.11 10.13 0.40
C ALA A 163 -8.48 9.70 -0.13
N THR A 164 -8.79 8.40 -0.06
CA THR A 164 -10.16 7.93 -0.31
C THR A 164 -10.99 8.04 0.96
N THR A 165 -12.18 8.62 0.87
CA THR A 165 -13.08 8.83 2.01
C THR A 165 -14.52 8.52 1.60
N GLN A 166 -15.43 8.42 2.57
CA GLN A 166 -16.87 8.27 2.28
C GLN A 166 -17.46 9.46 1.52
N ALA A 167 -16.81 10.64 1.58
CA ALA A 167 -17.23 11.84 0.86
C ALA A 167 -16.62 11.94 -0.56
N GLY A 168 -15.84 10.95 -0.98
CA GLY A 168 -15.08 10.97 -2.23
C GLY A 168 -13.58 11.11 -2.02
N VAL A 169 -12.86 11.30 -3.12
CA VAL A 169 -11.41 11.53 -3.11
C VAL A 169 -11.13 12.94 -2.58
N GLN A 170 -10.20 13.02 -1.62
CA GLN A 170 -9.66 14.28 -1.13
C GLN A 170 -8.19 14.39 -1.49
N ILE A 171 -7.72 15.63 -1.64
CA ILE A 171 -6.33 15.95 -1.93
C ILE A 171 -5.73 16.82 -0.84
N SER A 172 -4.51 16.46 -0.44
CA SER A 172 -3.60 17.34 0.29
C SER A 172 -2.52 17.84 -0.67
N ARG A 173 -2.12 19.10 -0.50
CA ARG A 173 -0.98 19.75 -1.20
C ARG A 173 0.02 20.33 -0.20
N ASP A 174 -0.11 19.98 1.07
CA ASP A 174 0.64 20.50 2.21
C ASP A 174 1.11 19.36 3.12
N ALA A 175 1.54 18.26 2.52
CA ALA A 175 2.09 17.09 3.21
C ALA A 175 1.14 16.48 4.26
N GLY A 176 -0.13 16.35 3.92
CA GLY A 176 -1.13 15.70 4.77
C GLY A 176 -1.60 16.54 5.95
N MET A 177 -1.21 17.82 6.02
CA MET A 177 -1.64 18.74 7.07
C MET A 177 -3.12 19.12 6.91
N THR A 178 -3.57 19.34 5.67
CA THR A 178 -4.98 19.57 5.34
C THR A 178 -5.39 18.79 4.10
N PHE A 179 -6.69 18.49 4.01
CA PHE A 179 -7.28 17.84 2.84
C PHE A 179 -8.50 18.63 2.36
N SER A 180 -8.68 18.65 1.05
CA SER A 180 -9.83 19.27 0.39
C SER A 180 -10.46 18.30 -0.59
N ALA A 181 -11.79 18.35 -0.73
CA ALA A 181 -12.47 17.48 -1.69
C ALA A 181 -12.07 17.83 -3.13
N LEU A 182 -11.89 16.81 -3.97
CA LEU A 182 -11.77 16.96 -5.43
C LEU A 182 -13.16 16.84 -6.06
N PRO A 183 -13.81 17.95 -6.48
CA PRO A 183 -15.17 17.90 -6.98
C PRO A 183 -15.29 17.08 -8.26
N GLY A 184 -16.36 16.29 -8.37
CA GLY A 184 -16.64 15.50 -9.57
C GLY A 184 -15.78 14.24 -9.73
N GLY A 185 -14.89 13.94 -8.79
CA GLY A 185 -14.18 12.65 -8.74
C GLY A 185 -15.12 11.48 -8.38
N PRO A 186 -14.80 10.25 -8.83
CA PRO A 186 -15.53 9.05 -8.45
C PRO A 186 -15.40 8.77 -6.95
N LEU A 187 -16.37 8.05 -6.38
CA LEU A 187 -16.31 7.57 -4.99
C LEU A 187 -15.39 6.34 -4.92
N LEU A 188 -14.08 6.59 -4.86
CA LEU A 188 -13.07 5.55 -4.82
C LEU A 188 -13.01 4.89 -3.44
N TYR A 189 -12.81 3.57 -3.45
CA TYR A 189 -12.54 2.74 -2.29
C TYR A 189 -11.02 2.60 -2.08
N LEU A 190 -10.28 2.28 -3.15
CA LEU A 190 -8.81 2.17 -3.15
C LEU A 190 -8.20 3.16 -4.15
N VAL A 191 -6.95 3.56 -3.89
CA VAL A 191 -6.13 4.38 -4.78
C VAL A 191 -4.66 3.99 -4.63
N ALA A 192 -3.92 3.99 -5.73
CA ALA A 192 -2.50 3.69 -5.79
C ALA A 192 -1.80 4.68 -6.73
N PRO A 193 -0.58 5.15 -6.39
CA PRO A 193 0.19 6.02 -7.26
C PRO A 193 0.77 5.23 -8.45
N VAL A 194 1.14 5.95 -9.50
CA VAL A 194 1.93 5.44 -10.63
C VAL A 194 3.31 6.09 -10.60
N ASP A 195 4.32 5.34 -10.15
CA ASP A 195 5.67 5.86 -9.94
C ASP A 195 6.30 6.51 -11.19
N ALA A 196 6.08 5.90 -12.35
CA ALA A 196 6.67 6.34 -13.61
C ALA A 196 6.02 7.61 -14.20
N ALA A 197 4.93 8.13 -13.62
CA ALA A 197 4.19 9.26 -14.16
C ALA A 197 3.71 10.22 -13.06
N ALA A 198 4.27 11.42 -13.03
CA ALA A 198 3.88 12.46 -12.08
C ALA A 198 2.37 12.77 -12.17
N GLY A 199 1.71 12.79 -11.02
CA GLY A 199 0.29 13.07 -10.89
C GLY A 199 -0.64 11.97 -11.42
N ALA A 200 -0.10 10.81 -11.79
CA ALA A 200 -0.90 9.68 -12.21
C ALA A 200 -1.23 8.75 -11.03
N PHE A 201 -2.49 8.36 -10.97
CA PHE A 201 -3.02 7.42 -9.98
C PHE A 201 -4.02 6.48 -10.64
N ILE A 202 -4.09 5.26 -10.11
CA ILE A 202 -5.13 4.29 -10.41
C ILE A 202 -5.99 4.13 -9.16
N GLY A 203 -7.30 4.12 -9.33
CA GLY A 203 -8.22 3.85 -8.24
C GLY A 203 -9.31 2.88 -8.61
N VAL A 204 -9.96 2.34 -7.59
CA VAL A 204 -11.08 1.41 -7.73
C VAL A 204 -12.25 1.89 -6.88
N ASP A 205 -13.44 1.97 -7.46
CA ASP A 205 -14.67 2.29 -6.71
C ASP A 205 -15.34 1.04 -6.11
N VAL A 206 -16.35 1.26 -5.26
CA VAL A 206 -17.12 0.16 -4.63
C VAL A 206 -17.90 -0.70 -5.62
N ASN A 207 -18.09 -0.22 -6.86
CA ASN A 207 -18.68 -0.99 -7.95
C ASN A 207 -17.62 -1.73 -8.79
N LYS A 208 -16.38 -1.81 -8.28
CA LYS A 208 -15.24 -2.54 -8.85
C LYS A 208 -14.63 -1.88 -10.09
N LYS A 209 -15.09 -0.69 -10.47
CA LYS A 209 -14.60 -0.01 -11.68
C LYS A 209 -13.21 0.55 -11.42
N ILE A 210 -12.34 0.37 -12.41
CA ILE A 210 -11.00 0.94 -12.44
C ILE A 210 -11.09 2.35 -13.01
N TRP A 211 -10.47 3.30 -12.33
CA TRP A 211 -10.38 4.70 -12.71
C TRP A 211 -8.92 5.11 -12.81
N ALA A 212 -8.60 5.98 -13.77
CA ALA A 212 -7.26 6.52 -13.93
C ALA A 212 -7.30 8.05 -14.00
N THR A 213 -6.29 8.68 -13.42
CA THR A 213 -6.03 10.12 -13.50
C THR A 213 -4.56 10.34 -13.87
N THR A 214 -4.24 11.51 -14.43
CA THR A 214 -2.88 11.97 -14.72
C THR A 214 -2.65 13.42 -14.25
N ASP A 215 -3.56 13.97 -13.43
CA ASP A 215 -3.60 15.37 -13.00
C ASP A 215 -3.91 15.51 -11.51
N ASP A 216 -3.30 14.63 -10.70
CA ASP A 216 -3.50 14.53 -9.24
C ASP A 216 -4.98 14.35 -8.86
N GLY A 217 -5.75 13.60 -9.66
CA GLY A 217 -7.14 13.31 -9.38
C GLY A 217 -8.11 14.45 -9.72
N SER A 218 -7.67 15.51 -10.41
CA SER A 218 -8.56 16.59 -10.85
C SER A 218 -9.57 16.08 -11.88
N THR A 219 -9.16 15.15 -12.74
CA THR A 219 -10.04 14.45 -13.67
C THR A 219 -9.79 12.94 -13.63
N TRP A 220 -10.86 12.17 -13.85
CA TRP A 220 -10.83 10.71 -13.82
C TRP A 220 -11.50 10.12 -15.04
N ALA A 221 -10.85 9.11 -15.64
CA ALA A 221 -11.40 8.31 -16.72
C ALA A 221 -11.69 6.89 -16.23
N GLN A 222 -12.93 6.43 -16.37
CA GLN A 222 -13.29 5.03 -16.14
C GLN A 222 -12.63 4.15 -17.21
N LYS A 223 -12.02 3.04 -16.80
CA LYS A 223 -11.31 2.10 -17.68
C LYS A 223 -12.05 0.76 -17.72
N GLY A 224 -11.56 -0.28 -17.04
CA GLY A 224 -12.24 -1.57 -16.91
C GLY A 224 -12.82 -1.79 -15.52
N THR A 225 -12.94 -3.06 -15.13
CA THR A 225 -13.52 -3.48 -13.85
C THR A 225 -12.77 -4.70 -13.32
N PHE A 226 -12.68 -4.82 -11.99
CA PHE A 226 -12.38 -6.09 -11.35
C PHE A 226 -13.61 -7.00 -11.34
N ASP A 227 -13.39 -8.32 -11.23
CA ASP A 227 -14.47 -9.31 -11.13
C ASP A 227 -15.19 -9.21 -9.78
N SER A 228 -14.40 -8.99 -8.71
CA SER A 228 -14.85 -8.75 -7.33
C SER A 228 -14.18 -7.49 -6.76
N LEU A 229 -14.67 -6.97 -5.64
CA LEU A 229 -14.08 -5.77 -5.04
C LEU A 229 -12.70 -6.14 -4.46
N PRO A 230 -11.60 -5.54 -4.94
CA PRO A 230 -10.28 -5.82 -4.37
C PRO A 230 -10.16 -5.24 -2.96
N GLU A 231 -9.43 -5.95 -2.11
CA GLU A 231 -9.11 -5.58 -0.72
C GLU A 231 -7.88 -4.67 -0.65
N SER A 232 -6.94 -4.87 -1.59
CA SER A 232 -5.72 -4.09 -1.77
C SER A 232 -5.47 -3.82 -3.26
N LEU A 233 -4.79 -2.71 -3.55
CA LEU A 233 -4.48 -2.22 -4.88
C LEU A 233 -3.07 -1.62 -4.87
N THR A 234 -2.28 -1.93 -5.88
CA THR A 234 -1.02 -1.23 -6.14
C THR A 234 -0.76 -1.13 -7.64
N THR A 235 0.24 -0.35 -8.03
CA THR A 235 0.78 -0.38 -9.39
C THR A 235 2.26 -0.71 -9.36
N VAL A 236 2.72 -1.47 -10.34
CA VAL A 236 4.13 -1.88 -10.45
C VAL A 236 4.59 -1.70 -11.89
N GLN A 237 5.73 -1.05 -12.06
CA GLN A 237 6.31 -0.81 -13.38
C GLN A 237 7.21 -1.98 -13.77
N GLY A 238 6.85 -2.72 -14.82
CA GLY A 238 7.75 -3.66 -15.49
C GLY A 238 8.67 -2.94 -16.49
N THR A 239 9.49 -3.69 -17.22
CA THR A 239 10.46 -3.11 -18.16
C THR A 239 9.81 -2.39 -19.35
N SER A 240 8.61 -2.82 -19.77
CA SER A 240 7.91 -2.25 -20.92
C SER A 240 6.55 -1.62 -20.60
N LYS A 241 5.91 -1.99 -19.49
CA LYS A 241 4.54 -1.53 -19.19
C LYS A 241 4.23 -1.48 -17.70
N LEU A 242 3.23 -0.67 -17.37
CA LEU A 242 2.65 -0.59 -16.04
C LEU A 242 1.69 -1.77 -15.83
N TRP A 243 1.76 -2.38 -14.65
CA TRP A 243 0.81 -3.37 -14.18
C TRP A 243 0.01 -2.84 -13.01
N ILE A 244 -1.31 -3.04 -13.04
CA ILE A 244 -2.22 -2.80 -11.92
C ILE A 244 -2.43 -4.13 -11.23
N LEU A 245 -2.14 -4.20 -9.93
CA LEU A 245 -2.33 -5.40 -9.12
C LEU A 245 -3.44 -5.17 -8.10
N GLY A 246 -4.24 -6.19 -7.86
CA GLY A 246 -5.19 -6.21 -6.76
C GLY A 246 -5.31 -7.59 -6.14
N ALA A 247 -5.65 -7.60 -4.85
CA ALA A 247 -6.07 -8.82 -4.15
C ALA A 247 -7.59 -8.86 -4.14
N ASP A 248 -8.20 -9.79 -4.87
CA ASP A 248 -9.65 -9.96 -4.96
C ASP A 248 -10.03 -11.43 -4.71
N ALA A 249 -11.31 -11.81 -4.90
CA ALA A 249 -11.78 -13.17 -4.64
C ALA A 249 -11.04 -14.26 -5.46
N ARG A 250 -10.36 -13.90 -6.54
CA ARG A 250 -9.53 -14.82 -7.34
C ARG A 250 -8.14 -15.04 -6.73
N GLY A 251 -7.75 -14.25 -5.72
CA GLY A 251 -6.42 -14.16 -5.15
C GLY A 251 -5.70 -12.87 -5.58
N ILE A 252 -4.38 -12.93 -5.78
CA ILE A 252 -3.63 -11.78 -6.32
C ILE A 252 -3.64 -11.85 -7.83
N VAL A 253 -4.22 -10.82 -8.45
CA VAL A 253 -4.37 -10.69 -9.90
C VAL A 253 -3.69 -9.42 -10.40
N ALA A 254 -3.26 -9.46 -11.66
CA ALA A 254 -2.63 -8.33 -12.32
C ALA A 254 -3.22 -8.09 -13.71
N THR A 255 -3.25 -6.85 -14.15
CA THR A 255 -3.64 -6.44 -15.49
C THR A 255 -2.72 -5.34 -16.01
N ALA A 256 -2.37 -5.39 -17.29
CA ALA A 256 -1.62 -4.32 -17.97
C ALA A 256 -2.48 -3.54 -18.99
N ASP A 257 -3.76 -3.88 -19.11
CA ASP A 257 -4.71 -3.30 -20.06
C ASP A 257 -5.96 -2.77 -19.36
N HIS A 258 -5.81 -2.38 -18.09
CA HIS A 258 -6.84 -1.82 -17.23
C HIS A 258 -8.07 -2.74 -17.07
N GLY A 259 -7.85 -4.04 -17.03
CA GLY A 259 -8.86 -5.04 -16.68
C GLY A 259 -9.55 -5.71 -17.87
N ALA A 260 -9.02 -5.57 -19.09
CA ALA A 260 -9.51 -6.32 -20.24
C ALA A 260 -9.00 -7.77 -20.20
N THR A 261 -7.77 -7.98 -19.74
CA THR A 261 -7.18 -9.29 -19.46
C THR A 261 -6.51 -9.31 -18.09
N TRP A 262 -6.44 -10.50 -17.50
CA TRP A 262 -5.94 -10.72 -16.14
C TRP A 262 -4.94 -11.88 -16.10
N VAL A 263 -3.91 -11.72 -15.27
CA VAL A 263 -2.96 -12.77 -14.89
C VAL A 263 -3.15 -13.05 -13.41
N THR A 264 -3.44 -14.29 -13.05
CA THR A 264 -3.51 -14.74 -11.66
C THR A 264 -2.12 -15.15 -11.18
N LEU A 265 -1.58 -14.38 -10.23
CA LEU A 265 -0.29 -14.64 -9.60
C LEU A 265 -0.42 -15.68 -8.50
N ILE A 266 -1.43 -15.50 -7.65
CA ILE A 266 -1.81 -16.41 -6.58
C ILE A 266 -3.30 -16.69 -6.71
N GLU A 267 -3.67 -17.96 -6.69
CA GLU A 267 -5.07 -18.36 -6.62
C GLU A 267 -5.59 -18.19 -5.18
N GLY A 268 -6.78 -17.61 -5.06
CA GLY A 268 -7.54 -17.52 -3.83
C GLY A 268 -7.96 -18.91 -3.34
N ALA A 269 -8.34 -19.00 -2.07
CA ALA A 269 -9.00 -20.19 -1.57
C ALA A 269 -10.38 -20.36 -2.27
N PRO A 270 -10.81 -21.59 -2.56
CA PRO A 270 -12.11 -21.86 -3.18
C PRO A 270 -13.29 -21.44 -2.29
#